data_AF-A0A9E4XCC4-F1
#
_entry.id   AF-A0A9E4XCC4-F1
#
_cell.length_a   1.000
_cell.length_b   1.000
_cell.length_c   1.000
_cell.angle_alpha   90.00
_cell.angle_beta   90.00
_cell.angle_gamma   90.00
#
_symmetry.space_group_name_H-M   'P 1'
#
loop_
_entity.id
_entity.type
_entity.pdbx_description
1 polymer ?
#
loop_
_entity_poly.entity_id
_entity_poly.type
_entity_poly.pdbx_seq_one_letter_code
_entity_poly.pdbx_strand_id
1 'polypeptide(L)'
;MNEDIRTFLSRFTVEELVAHGVLRPSPLWGYLLRAASVTPLAELMKNENVSRLEAADRHWFLTSECEFCNPQSIEFTNGDAGQLKNPGNVFNEQNKFINPYFRAPDDSDVSQIDGGSSETAAAFAFSLERDLQSALRGNIEQLESGLKIVDGGSERNVEAGRIDITAEDR
;
A
#
# COMPACT_ATOMS: atom_id res chain seq x y z
N MET A 1 26.18 -11.57 -10.74
CA MET A 1 25.30 -12.64 -11.24
C MET A 1 23.90 -12.07 -11.45
N ASN A 2 23.23 -12.41 -12.54
CA ASN A 2 21.85 -11.99 -12.83
C ASN A 2 20.89 -13.15 -12.52
N GLU A 3 19.74 -12.85 -11.93
CA GLU A 3 18.78 -13.87 -11.52
C GLU A 3 17.33 -13.40 -11.62
N ASP A 4 16.40 -14.33 -11.88
CA ASP A 4 14.97 -14.06 -11.78
C ASP A 4 14.56 -13.79 -10.31
N ILE A 5 13.88 -12.67 -10.08
CA ILE A 5 13.49 -12.22 -8.73
C ILE A 5 12.62 -13.23 -7.96
N ARG A 6 11.70 -13.93 -8.64
CA ARG A 6 10.81 -14.89 -7.97
C ARG A 6 11.62 -16.09 -7.49
N THR A 7 12.54 -16.56 -8.33
CA THR A 7 13.45 -17.65 -8.01
C THR A 7 14.32 -17.29 -6.80
N PHE A 8 14.88 -16.07 -6.80
CA PHE A 8 15.69 -15.57 -5.69
C PHE A 8 14.90 -15.50 -4.38
N LEU A 9 13.72 -14.88 -4.37
CA LEU A 9 12.88 -14.75 -3.17
C LEU A 9 12.39 -16.11 -2.65
N SER A 10 12.22 -17.10 -3.52
CA SER A 10 11.77 -18.45 -3.14
C SER A 10 12.85 -19.29 -2.45
N ARG A 11 14.10 -18.80 -2.38
CA ARG A 11 15.19 -19.46 -1.63
C ARG A 11 15.06 -19.28 -0.11
N PHE A 12 14.32 -18.26 0.31
CA PHE A 12 14.17 -17.87 1.70
C PHE A 12 12.75 -18.15 2.18
N THR A 13 12.60 -18.42 3.46
CA THR A 13 11.29 -18.43 4.12
C THR A 13 10.72 -17.02 4.21
N VAL A 14 9.41 -16.91 4.39
CA VAL A 14 8.74 -15.62 4.57
C VAL A 14 9.26 -14.92 5.83
N GLU A 15 9.49 -15.67 6.90
CA GLU A 15 9.99 -15.19 8.18
C GLU A 15 11.38 -14.57 8.03
N GLU A 16 12.28 -15.21 7.26
CA GLU A 16 13.61 -14.67 6.95
C GLU A 16 13.51 -13.37 6.15
N LEU A 17 12.68 -13.33 5.09
CA LEU A 17 12.51 -12.12 4.28
C LEU A 17 11.88 -10.96 5.06
N VAL A 18 10.96 -11.25 6.00
CA VAL A 18 10.41 -10.24 6.91
C VAL A 18 11.44 -9.79 7.93
N ALA A 19 12.23 -10.70 8.50
CA ALA A 19 13.30 -10.38 9.45
C ALA A 19 14.40 -9.52 8.81
N HIS A 20 14.73 -9.78 7.54
CA HIS A 20 15.61 -8.93 6.75
C HIS A 20 14.96 -7.60 6.34
N GLY A 21 13.64 -7.45 6.46
CA GLY A 21 12.92 -6.23 6.06
C GLY A 21 12.62 -6.14 4.56
N VAL A 22 12.88 -7.22 3.81
CA VAL A 22 12.56 -7.34 2.38
C VAL A 22 11.06 -7.41 2.17
N LEU A 23 10.35 -8.26 2.92
CA LEU A 23 8.89 -8.37 2.84
C LEU A 23 8.22 -7.63 3.99
N ARG A 24 7.04 -7.05 3.69
CA ARG A 24 6.17 -6.43 4.68
C ARG A 24 4.83 -7.14 4.71
N PRO A 25 4.34 -7.58 5.89
CA PRO A 25 3.03 -8.18 5.99
C PRO A 25 1.95 -7.16 5.62
N SER A 26 0.91 -7.64 4.95
CA SER A 26 -0.26 -6.89 4.52
C SER A 26 -1.49 -7.71 4.89
N PRO A 27 -2.44 -7.16 5.67
CA PRO A 27 -3.65 -7.89 6.06
C PRO A 27 -4.44 -8.44 4.87
N LEU A 28 -4.39 -7.74 3.75
CA LEU A 28 -5.18 -8.02 2.54
C LEU A 28 -4.36 -8.77 1.49
N TRP A 29 -3.10 -8.37 1.32
CA TRP A 29 -2.30 -8.76 0.16
C TRP A 29 -1.23 -9.82 0.47
N GLY A 30 -1.29 -10.42 1.67
CA GLY A 30 -0.26 -11.35 2.16
C GLY A 30 1.02 -10.62 2.51
N TYR A 31 2.00 -10.63 1.61
CA TYR A 31 3.28 -9.95 1.80
C TYR A 31 3.63 -9.09 0.60
N LEU A 32 4.17 -7.89 0.85
CA LEU A 32 4.47 -6.89 -0.17
C LEU A 32 5.92 -6.46 -0.15
N LEU A 33 6.46 -6.22 -1.34
CA LEU A 33 7.62 -5.37 -1.59
C LEU A 33 7.14 -3.90 -1.61
N ARG A 34 7.69 -3.06 -0.73
CA ARG A 34 7.33 -1.64 -0.58
C ARG A 34 8.58 -0.75 -0.68
N ALA A 35 8.41 0.57 -0.54
CA ALA A 35 9.53 1.50 -0.50
C ALA A 35 10.64 1.07 0.48
N ALA A 36 10.24 0.64 1.68
CA ALA A 36 11.16 0.16 2.71
C ALA A 36 11.85 -1.18 2.39
N SER A 37 11.46 -1.86 1.30
CA SER A 37 12.03 -3.13 0.84
C SER A 37 13.22 -2.94 -0.10
N VAL A 38 13.40 -1.76 -0.72
CA VAL A 38 14.43 -1.53 -1.74
C VAL A 38 15.83 -1.77 -1.18
N THR A 39 16.18 -1.06 -0.11
CA THR A 39 17.52 -1.16 0.51
C THR A 39 17.77 -2.56 1.09
N PRO A 40 16.87 -3.15 1.89
CA PRO A 40 17.10 -4.50 2.39
C PRO A 40 17.22 -5.58 1.31
N LEU A 41 16.46 -5.45 0.21
CA LEU A 41 16.56 -6.38 -0.91
C LEU A 41 17.93 -6.24 -1.59
N ALA A 42 18.39 -5.01 -1.81
CA ALA A 42 19.72 -4.77 -2.38
C ALA A 42 20.85 -5.29 -1.46
N GLU A 43 20.73 -5.15 -0.15
CA GLU A 43 21.68 -5.72 0.81
C GLU A 43 21.67 -7.26 0.81
N LEU A 44 20.48 -7.87 0.78
CA LEU A 44 20.36 -9.32 0.68
C LEU A 44 20.97 -9.85 -0.63
N MET A 45 20.78 -9.14 -1.74
CA MET A 45 21.43 -9.46 -3.01
C MET A 45 22.97 -9.43 -2.89
N LYS A 46 23.54 -8.41 -2.22
CA LYS A 46 25.00 -8.34 -1.97
C LYS A 46 25.50 -9.55 -1.18
N ASN A 47 24.78 -9.94 -0.13
CA ASN A 47 25.14 -11.08 0.71
C ASN A 47 25.12 -12.40 -0.09
N GLU A 48 24.18 -12.54 -1.02
CA GLU A 48 24.03 -13.70 -1.90
C GLU A 48 24.87 -13.62 -3.18
N ASN A 49 25.74 -12.61 -3.32
CA ASN A 49 26.56 -12.37 -4.53
C ASN A 49 25.75 -12.21 -5.84
N VAL A 50 24.52 -11.72 -5.72
CA VAL A 50 23.64 -11.39 -6.84
C VAL A 50 23.77 -9.90 -7.14
N SER A 51 24.09 -9.56 -8.39
CA SER A 51 24.28 -8.16 -8.81
C SER A 51 23.00 -7.55 -9.37
N ARG A 52 22.09 -8.39 -9.89
CA ARG A 52 20.86 -7.95 -10.56
C ARG A 52 19.77 -8.99 -10.39
N LEU A 53 18.62 -8.54 -9.89
CA LEU A 53 17.36 -9.27 -9.96
C LEU A 53 16.54 -8.71 -11.12
N GLU A 54 15.89 -9.59 -11.87
CA GLU A 54 15.05 -9.18 -13.00
C GLU A 54 13.79 -10.03 -13.13
N ALA A 55 12.79 -9.46 -13.79
CA ALA A 55 11.65 -10.18 -14.33
C ALA A 55 11.57 -9.80 -15.81
N ALA A 56 12.20 -10.62 -16.66
CA ALA A 56 12.37 -10.33 -18.08
C ALA A 56 11.02 -10.15 -18.81
N ASP A 57 10.00 -10.92 -18.41
CA ASP A 57 8.63 -10.81 -18.93
C ASP A 57 7.94 -9.49 -18.58
N ARG A 58 8.50 -8.72 -17.63
CA ARG A 58 7.96 -7.44 -17.14
C ARG A 58 8.84 -6.25 -17.46
N HIS A 59 9.99 -6.45 -18.13
CA HIS A 59 11.01 -5.42 -18.34
C HIS A 59 11.40 -4.72 -17.02
N TRP A 60 11.37 -5.48 -15.92
CA TRP A 60 11.65 -5.00 -14.58
C TRP A 60 13.02 -5.49 -14.11
N PHE A 61 13.80 -4.62 -13.44
CA PHE A 61 14.99 -5.05 -12.72
C PHE A 61 15.31 -4.16 -11.52
N LEU A 62 16.11 -4.70 -10.61
CA LEU A 62 16.79 -3.99 -9.52
C LEU A 62 18.22 -4.54 -9.39
N THR A 63 19.21 -3.66 -9.24
CA THR A 63 20.60 -4.03 -8.98
C THR A 63 20.94 -3.90 -7.50
N SER A 64 22.04 -4.54 -7.08
CA SER A 64 22.56 -4.41 -5.72
C SER A 64 22.98 -2.97 -5.39
N GLU A 65 23.26 -2.14 -6.40
CA GLU A 65 23.57 -0.72 -6.25
C GLU A 65 22.34 0.18 -6.34
N CYS A 66 21.13 -0.39 -6.19
CA CYS A 66 19.86 0.33 -6.23
C CYS A 66 19.52 0.98 -7.59
N GLU A 67 20.20 0.60 -8.67
CA GLU A 67 19.72 0.95 -10.02
C GLU A 67 18.52 0.08 -10.37
N PHE A 68 17.44 0.67 -10.88
CA PHE A 68 16.22 -0.05 -11.18
C PHE A 68 15.68 0.28 -12.57
N CYS A 69 14.77 -0.58 -13.04
CA CYS A 69 13.81 -0.28 -14.08
C CYS A 69 12.46 -0.84 -13.68
N ASN A 70 11.43 0.00 -13.73
CA ASN A 70 10.04 -0.39 -13.65
C ASN A 70 9.24 0.42 -14.69
N PRO A 71 8.73 -0.21 -15.76
CA PRO A 71 7.91 0.47 -16.76
C PRO A 71 6.62 1.09 -16.20
N GLN A 72 6.16 0.62 -15.03
CA GLN A 72 4.96 1.14 -14.36
C GLN A 72 5.27 2.18 -13.27
N SER A 73 6.53 2.60 -13.11
CA SER A 73 6.87 3.69 -12.18
C SER A 73 6.21 5.00 -12.65
N ILE A 74 5.58 5.71 -11.71
CA ILE A 74 4.87 6.98 -11.98
C ILE A 74 5.79 8.21 -12.01
N GLU A 75 7.02 8.11 -11.48
CA GLU A 75 7.98 9.21 -11.49
C GLU A 75 8.91 9.14 -12.70
N PHE A 76 9.81 8.15 -12.70
CA PHE A 76 10.65 7.81 -13.84
C PHE A 76 10.86 6.30 -13.89
N THR A 77 10.98 5.76 -15.10
CA THR A 77 10.92 4.31 -15.33
C THR A 77 12.23 3.58 -15.06
N ASN A 78 13.36 4.28 -15.00
CA ASN A 78 14.67 3.69 -14.74
C ASN A 78 15.66 4.72 -14.19
N GLY A 79 16.64 4.26 -13.42
CA GLY A 79 17.68 5.11 -12.82
C GLY A 79 18.04 4.62 -11.42
N ASP A 80 18.58 5.53 -10.60
CA ASP A 80 18.87 5.26 -9.20
C ASP A 80 17.59 5.38 -8.35
N ALA A 81 17.23 4.31 -7.64
CA ALA A 81 16.06 4.28 -6.76
C ALA A 81 16.15 5.30 -5.61
N GLY A 82 17.36 5.70 -5.21
CA GLY A 82 17.59 6.76 -4.21
C GLY A 82 17.20 8.16 -4.69
N GLN A 83 17.03 8.36 -6.00
CA GLN A 83 16.56 9.63 -6.60
C GLN A 83 15.03 9.70 -6.72
N LEU A 84 14.31 8.59 -6.49
CA LEU A 84 12.85 8.60 -6.44
C LEU A 84 12.39 9.36 -5.20
N LYS A 85 11.36 10.21 -5.34
CA LYS A 85 10.67 10.79 -4.16
C LYS A 85 9.99 9.67 -3.37
N ASN A 86 9.49 8.65 -4.08
CA ASN A 86 8.95 7.44 -3.49
C ASN A 86 9.70 6.19 -3.99
N PRO A 87 10.63 5.62 -3.20
CA PRO A 87 11.33 4.38 -3.55
C PRO A 87 10.41 3.19 -3.82
N GLY A 88 9.15 3.25 -3.36
CA GLY A 88 8.13 2.23 -3.66
C GLY A 88 7.84 2.11 -5.15
N ASN A 89 8.15 3.13 -5.94
CA ASN A 89 7.99 3.13 -7.39
C ASN A 89 8.86 2.07 -8.10
N VAL A 90 9.91 1.58 -7.42
CA VAL A 90 10.65 0.39 -7.87
C VAL A 90 9.69 -0.80 -8.03
N PHE A 91 8.69 -0.98 -7.18
CA PHE A 91 7.79 -2.13 -7.20
C PHE A 91 6.36 -1.81 -7.67
N ASN A 92 6.12 -0.58 -8.16
CA ASN A 92 4.77 -0.12 -8.52
C ASN A 92 4.11 -1.08 -9.53
N GLU A 93 2.91 -1.55 -9.19
CA GLU A 93 2.13 -2.55 -9.92
C GLU A 93 2.80 -3.91 -10.20
N GLN A 94 4.03 -4.13 -9.73
CA GLN A 94 4.80 -5.34 -10.05
C GLN A 94 4.63 -6.46 -9.03
N ASN A 95 4.19 -6.17 -7.79
CA ASN A 95 4.11 -7.15 -6.70
C ASN A 95 3.42 -8.46 -7.12
N LYS A 96 2.28 -8.40 -7.82
CA LYS A 96 1.57 -9.60 -8.32
C LYS A 96 2.35 -10.47 -9.29
N PHE A 97 3.43 -9.97 -9.88
CA PHE A 97 4.23 -10.66 -10.88
C PHE A 97 5.62 -11.06 -10.38
N ILE A 98 6.22 -10.25 -9.52
CA ILE A 98 7.62 -10.43 -9.08
C ILE A 98 7.75 -11.03 -7.68
N ASN A 99 6.69 -10.96 -6.87
CA ASN A 99 6.72 -11.41 -5.47
C ASN A 99 5.89 -12.71 -5.33
N PRO A 100 6.53 -13.86 -5.09
CA PRO A 100 5.83 -15.14 -4.97
C PRO A 100 4.95 -15.25 -3.71
N TYR A 101 5.11 -14.32 -2.75
CA TYR A 101 4.34 -14.27 -1.50
C TYR A 101 3.20 -13.25 -1.55
N PHE A 102 2.99 -12.63 -2.72
CA PHE A 102 1.84 -11.78 -2.95
C PHE A 102 0.57 -12.64 -3.03
N ARG A 103 -0.45 -12.25 -2.25
CA ARG A 103 -1.78 -12.86 -2.30
C ARG A 103 -2.75 -11.81 -2.78
N ALA A 104 -3.36 -11.98 -3.96
CA ALA A 104 -4.50 -11.16 -4.31
C ALA A 104 -5.67 -11.51 -3.36
N PRO A 105 -6.35 -10.52 -2.76
CA PRO A 105 -7.67 -10.77 -2.21
C PRO A 105 -8.57 -11.30 -3.33
N ASP A 106 -9.48 -12.19 -2.99
CA ASP A 106 -10.54 -12.59 -3.92
C ASP A 106 -11.32 -11.33 -4.36
N ASP A 107 -11.83 -11.30 -5.59
CA ASP A 107 -12.55 -10.13 -6.17
C ASP A 107 -13.74 -9.66 -5.28
N SER A 108 -14.19 -10.55 -4.38
CA SER A 108 -15.19 -10.29 -3.36
C SER A 108 -14.75 -9.30 -2.25
N ASP A 109 -13.44 -9.17 -2.00
CA ASP A 109 -12.86 -8.40 -0.87
C ASP A 109 -12.17 -7.09 -1.33
N VAL A 110 -12.03 -6.83 -2.64
CA VAL A 110 -11.25 -5.69 -3.20
C VAL A 110 -12.03 -4.38 -3.38
N SER A 111 -13.21 -4.24 -2.80
CA SER A 111 -14.01 -3.01 -2.99
C SER A 111 -13.47 -1.75 -2.29
N GLN A 112 -12.43 -1.87 -1.46
CA GLN A 112 -11.68 -0.75 -0.90
C GLN A 112 -10.20 -1.14 -0.87
N ILE A 113 -9.30 -0.16 -0.76
CA ILE A 113 -7.83 -0.30 -0.68
C ILE A 113 -7.09 -0.12 -2.01
N ASP A 114 -6.97 1.16 -2.36
CA ASP A 114 -5.97 1.74 -3.28
C ASP A 114 -4.56 1.61 -2.69
N GLY A 115 -3.57 1.37 -3.55
CA GLY A 115 -2.18 1.16 -3.15
C GLY A 115 -1.30 2.29 -3.63
N GLY A 116 -0.65 3.01 -2.70
CA GLY A 116 0.59 3.71 -3.03
C GLY A 116 0.82 5.07 -2.38
N SER A 117 1.33 5.05 -1.14
CA SER A 117 2.21 6.08 -0.57
C SER A 117 1.67 7.52 -0.48
N SER A 118 0.68 7.71 0.39
CA SER A 118 0.53 8.87 1.29
C SER A 118 -0.43 8.52 2.44
N GLU A 119 -0.32 7.31 2.99
CA GLU A 119 -1.49 6.68 3.63
C GLU A 119 -1.48 6.65 5.16
N THR A 120 -0.39 6.99 5.87
CA THR A 120 -0.50 6.99 7.34
C THR A 120 -1.40 8.13 7.83
N ALA A 121 -1.33 9.32 7.24
CA ALA A 121 -2.16 10.45 7.64
C ALA A 121 -3.59 10.35 7.09
N ALA A 122 -3.75 9.94 5.82
CA ALA A 122 -5.06 9.83 5.19
C ALA A 122 -5.85 8.64 5.75
N ALA A 123 -5.25 7.45 5.90
CA ALA A 123 -5.94 6.31 6.50
C ALA A 123 -6.26 6.55 7.99
N PHE A 124 -5.37 7.18 8.76
CA PHE A 124 -5.71 7.64 10.12
C PHE A 124 -6.84 8.67 10.10
N ALA A 125 -6.82 9.64 9.19
CA ALA A 125 -7.87 10.64 9.07
C ALA A 125 -9.22 9.99 8.72
N PHE A 126 -9.25 9.02 7.81
CA PHE A 126 -10.46 8.27 7.47
C PHE A 126 -10.96 7.38 8.62
N SER A 127 -10.05 6.72 9.36
CA SER A 127 -10.42 5.99 10.57
C SER A 127 -10.97 6.94 11.63
N LEU A 128 -10.33 8.09 11.85
CA LEU A 128 -10.74 9.08 12.83
C LEU A 128 -12.08 9.74 12.46
N GLU A 129 -12.30 10.06 11.19
CA GLU A 129 -13.55 10.61 10.67
C GLU A 129 -14.72 9.63 10.92
N ARG A 130 -14.51 8.34 10.61
CA ARG A 130 -15.51 7.30 10.84
C ARG A 130 -15.81 7.10 12.32
N ASP A 131 -14.77 7.08 13.16
CA ASP A 131 -14.91 6.93 14.60
C ASP A 131 -15.64 8.15 15.20
N LEU A 132 -15.30 9.36 14.75
CA LEU A 132 -15.96 10.60 15.17
C LEU A 132 -17.43 10.62 14.73
N GLN A 133 -17.73 10.23 13.48
CA GLN A 133 -19.09 10.15 12.97
C GLN A 133 -19.91 9.13 13.76
N SER A 134 -19.34 7.97 14.10
CA SER A 134 -19.99 6.95 14.94
C SER A 134 -20.29 7.47 16.35
N ALA A 135 -19.32 8.13 16.99
CA ALA A 135 -19.48 8.72 18.31
C ALA A 135 -20.56 9.81 18.33
N LEU A 136 -20.57 10.71 17.33
CA LEU A 136 -21.57 11.75 17.17
C LEU A 136 -22.95 11.16 16.91
N ARG A 137 -23.06 10.10 16.09
CA ARG A 137 -24.34 9.42 15.84
C ARG A 137 -24.95 8.84 17.11
N GLY A 138 -24.13 8.33 18.03
CA GLY A 138 -24.58 7.80 19.32
C GLY A 138 -24.88 8.85 20.38
N ASN A 139 -24.35 10.08 20.24
CA ASN A 139 -24.37 11.10 21.30
C ASN A 139 -24.77 12.49 20.79
N ILE A 140 -25.54 12.58 19.71
CA ILE A 140 -25.82 13.85 19.01
C ILE A 140 -26.46 14.92 19.91
N GLU A 141 -27.27 14.49 20.90
CA GLU A 141 -27.90 15.38 21.89
C GLU A 141 -26.90 16.08 22.83
N GLN A 142 -25.64 15.61 22.89
CA GLN A 142 -24.58 16.31 23.62
C GLN A 142 -24.13 17.60 22.93
N LEU A 143 -24.33 17.71 21.61
CA LEU A 143 -24.08 18.95 20.87
C LEU A 143 -25.18 19.97 21.15
N GLU A 144 -26.44 19.53 21.10
CA GLU A 144 -27.60 20.37 21.37
C GLU A 144 -28.82 19.53 21.78
N SER A 145 -29.52 19.98 22.82
CA SER A 145 -30.72 19.31 23.31
C SER A 145 -31.85 19.39 22.30
N GLY A 146 -32.31 18.24 21.80
CA GLY A 146 -33.41 18.14 20.84
C GLY A 146 -32.97 17.93 19.39
N LEU A 147 -31.67 17.94 19.11
CA LEU A 147 -31.10 17.63 17.80
C LEU A 147 -31.30 16.15 17.45
N LYS A 148 -31.87 15.86 16.28
CA LYS A 148 -32.19 14.49 15.84
C LYS A 148 -31.62 14.17 14.48
N ILE A 149 -30.99 13.01 14.33
CA ILE A 149 -30.46 12.56 13.05
C ILE A 149 -31.59 12.06 12.15
N VAL A 150 -31.65 12.56 10.92
CA VAL A 150 -32.71 12.29 9.93
C VAL A 150 -32.19 11.72 8.60
N ASP A 151 -30.92 11.29 8.58
CA ASP A 151 -30.27 10.77 7.38
C ASP A 151 -30.45 9.26 7.13
N GLY A 152 -31.05 8.53 8.07
CA GLY A 152 -31.25 7.07 7.94
C GLY A 152 -29.98 6.24 8.17
N GLY A 153 -28.95 6.83 8.80
CA GLY A 153 -27.69 6.14 9.08
C GLY A 153 -26.73 6.10 7.90
N SER A 154 -26.93 6.96 6.90
CA SER A 154 -26.08 7.01 5.71
C SER A 154 -25.79 8.46 5.30
N GLU A 155 -24.61 8.66 4.71
CA GLU A 155 -24.19 9.94 4.16
C GLU A 155 -25.06 10.35 2.97
N ARG A 156 -25.22 11.66 2.77
CA ARG A 156 -26.03 12.20 1.67
C ARG A 156 -25.18 12.98 0.68
N ASN A 157 -25.33 12.68 -0.60
CA ASN A 157 -24.79 13.49 -1.69
C ASN A 157 -25.84 14.51 -2.11
N VAL A 158 -25.45 15.79 -2.12
CA VAL A 158 -26.22 16.92 -2.61
C VAL A 158 -25.44 17.63 -3.71
N GLU A 159 -26.07 18.54 -4.45
CA GLU A 159 -25.40 19.27 -5.55
C GLU A 159 -24.15 20.04 -5.11
N ALA A 160 -24.11 20.47 -3.84
CA ALA A 160 -22.98 21.22 -3.26
C ALA A 160 -21.86 20.34 -2.67
N GLY A 161 -22.05 19.01 -2.57
CA GLY A 161 -21.06 18.11 -1.98
C GLY A 161 -21.66 16.94 -1.20
N ARG A 162 -20.83 16.33 -0.34
CA ARG A 162 -21.22 15.20 0.53
C ARG A 162 -21.44 15.71 1.96
N ILE A 163 -22.51 15.23 2.59
CA ILE A 163 -22.89 15.53 3.97
C ILE A 163 -22.73 14.26 4.80
N ASP A 164 -21.92 14.33 5.85
CA ASP A 164 -21.57 13.16 6.68
C ASP A 164 -22.68 12.78 7.68
N ILE A 165 -23.36 13.77 8.27
CA ILE A 165 -24.51 13.57 9.15
C ILE A 165 -25.56 14.63 8.84
N THR A 166 -26.81 14.24 8.56
CA THR A 166 -27.93 15.18 8.49
C THR A 166 -28.78 15.08 9.75
N ALA A 167 -28.97 16.20 10.43
CA ALA A 167 -29.81 16.31 11.61
C ALA A 167 -30.82 17.46 11.46
N GLU A 168 -31.92 17.35 12.20
CA GLU A 168 -32.98 18.34 12.35
C GLU A 168 -32.95 18.85 13.80
N ASP A 169 -32.96 20.18 13.96
CA ASP A 169 -33.11 20.84 15.25
C ASP A 169 -34.59 20.97 15.64
N ARG A 170 -34.88 21.67 16.73
CA ARG A 170 -36.23 21.78 17.28
C ARG A 170 -37.05 22.91 16.67
#